data_AF-A0A9P9UDM8-F1
#
_entry.id   AF-A0A9P9UDM8-F1
#
_cell.length_a   1.000
_cell.length_b   1.000
_cell.length_c   1.000
_cell.angle_alpha   90.00
_cell.angle_beta   90.00
_cell.angle_gamma   90.00
#
_symmetry.space_group_name_H-M   'P 1'
#
loop_
_entity.id
_entity.type
_entity.pdbx_description
1 polymer ?
#
loop_
_entity_poly.entity_id
_entity_poly.type
_entity_poly.pdbx_seq_one_letter_code
_entity_poly.pdbx_strand_id
1 'polypeptide(L)'
;MAPISIPTTARLPSSLRVDPSNPAVFKILNRLSRASLLTLALDWLDERNLALAAPYLRPPSSSEYDDEEDEDEYADDFNPPLRSLDALQELYTSLQSRKGSKREVIDRIIEGDWRHGLTLYQLAMADIQYLYDHPTSQKWAAYRIMPLKPVSTNDEEEEQQPPEIDQESLVIPRFHPSTFLKNLQAQVPPDVKAHYNFDRHRTLPLSILRIFILDSPYNTSLGLQSGSSSSKGTRTARKSTTTFDTSRTVYIAFPDASPYIYISKPQLLSGSAPTTGTGSSTTAAAKVTGINTTAGEAKSLQHLLLVGIPAALSRPRQRFCLKPTNLATRNLNELLDRRGGANTRQGAAGGGWSIYADEMREKGKGKKGNRETPLDTVLPSPPLSEEENEAEGAGKGNGKGEGNKRAEPPLSLSAKREERERKRRRLVAKARFADTGLVGDGKGVERVDIIIEDEFPSSPSNQHSSSTQPSSSTSSSSSSSSSRDRDRDTERDTPGDRGSSSSSTAEKQKQEEWRPTVKLTFHGSHVFAGIRQLVEAGIIDGEKMPGWMTGEEGVTVGKVREGRIRGNKGSGL
;
A
#
# COMPACT_ATOMS: atom_id res chain seq x y z
N MET A 1 39.67 0.13 27.25
CA MET A 1 38.75 -0.93 27.70
C MET A 1 37.53 -0.92 26.80
N ALA A 2 37.06 -2.06 26.28
CA ALA A 2 35.84 -2.09 25.48
C ALA A 2 34.65 -1.73 26.39
N PRO A 3 33.77 -0.81 25.99
CA PRO A 3 32.64 -0.39 26.81
C PRO A 3 31.71 -1.59 27.06
N ILE A 4 31.38 -1.84 28.33
CA ILE A 4 30.40 -2.85 28.74
C ILE A 4 29.03 -2.39 28.22
N SER A 5 28.37 -3.25 27.45
CA SER A 5 27.01 -3.00 26.98
C SER A 5 25.99 -3.69 27.89
N ILE A 6 25.01 -2.93 28.39
CA ILE A 6 23.99 -3.43 29.31
C ILE A 6 22.68 -3.54 28.54
N PRO A 7 21.97 -4.69 28.61
CA PRO A 7 20.63 -4.82 28.06
C PRO A 7 19.69 -3.76 28.66
N THR A 8 18.89 -3.12 27.82
CA THR A 8 17.95 -2.07 28.26
C THR A 8 16.62 -2.24 27.56
N THR A 9 15.55 -1.67 28.11
CA THR A 9 14.24 -1.56 27.45
C THR A 9 14.09 -0.24 26.67
N ALA A 10 15.13 0.61 26.69
CA ALA A 10 15.13 1.88 25.98
C ALA A 10 15.16 1.70 24.45
N ARG A 11 14.51 2.62 23.74
CA ARG A 11 14.61 2.77 22.28
C ARG A 11 16.04 3.12 21.83
N LEU A 12 16.31 2.93 20.54
CA LEU A 12 17.56 3.43 19.94
C LEU A 12 17.55 4.96 19.93
N PRO A 13 18.56 5.64 20.49
CA PRO A 13 18.60 7.09 20.49
C PRO A 13 18.90 7.62 19.09
N SER A 14 18.27 8.74 18.73
CA SER A 14 18.47 9.40 17.43
C SER A 14 19.91 9.86 17.19
N SER A 15 20.65 10.15 18.25
CA SER A 15 22.07 10.54 18.23
C SER A 15 23.04 9.37 18.05
N LEU A 16 22.56 8.12 18.07
CA LEU A 16 23.42 6.95 17.89
C LEU A 16 24.05 6.97 16.50
N ARG A 17 25.38 6.90 16.42
CA ARG A 17 26.13 6.91 15.16
C ARG A 17 26.37 5.51 14.64
N VAL A 18 26.25 5.39 13.31
CA VAL A 18 26.65 4.21 12.55
C VAL A 18 28.01 4.49 11.95
N ASP A 19 28.90 3.52 12.08
CA ASP A 19 30.26 3.59 11.53
C ASP A 19 30.22 3.87 10.02
N PRO A 20 31.01 4.84 9.50
CA PRO A 20 31.06 5.16 8.08
C PRO A 20 31.50 3.97 7.21
N SER A 21 32.29 3.04 7.76
CA SER A 21 32.73 1.81 7.07
C SER A 21 31.59 0.80 6.86
N ASN A 22 30.43 1.01 7.50
CA ASN A 22 29.29 0.12 7.33
C ASN A 22 28.73 0.25 5.90
N PRO A 23 28.74 -0.84 5.09
CA PRO A 23 28.27 -0.79 3.70
C PRO A 23 26.80 -0.40 3.57
N ALA A 24 26.02 -0.50 4.65
CA ALA A 24 24.64 -0.02 4.70
C ALA A 24 24.52 1.50 4.50
N VAL A 25 25.42 2.28 5.10
CA VAL A 25 25.40 3.75 5.03
C VAL A 25 25.59 4.18 3.58
N PHE A 26 26.61 3.63 2.93
CA PHE A 26 26.86 3.84 1.50
C PHE A 26 25.66 3.41 0.64
N LYS A 27 25.05 2.26 0.91
CA LYS A 27 23.86 1.79 0.17
C LYS A 27 22.67 2.75 0.30
N ILE A 28 22.40 3.28 1.49
CA ILE A 28 21.28 4.21 1.72
C ILE A 28 21.52 5.52 0.95
N LEU A 29 22.70 6.13 1.11
CA LEU A 29 23.04 7.37 0.40
C LEU A 29 23.11 7.17 -1.12
N ASN A 30 23.65 6.03 -1.57
CA ASN A 30 23.74 5.72 -2.99
C ASN A 30 22.39 5.40 -3.64
N ARG A 31 21.27 5.33 -2.90
CA ARG A 31 19.93 5.26 -3.51
C ARG A 31 19.35 6.63 -3.86
N LEU A 32 19.86 7.70 -3.27
CA LEU A 32 19.37 9.07 -3.47
C LEU A 32 19.94 9.70 -4.75
N SER A 33 19.24 10.68 -5.33
CA SER A 33 19.80 11.47 -6.42
C SER A 33 20.90 12.43 -5.91
N ARG A 34 21.76 12.93 -6.79
CA ARG A 34 22.77 13.95 -6.41
C ARG A 34 22.10 15.20 -5.80
N ALA A 35 21.01 15.67 -6.42
CA ALA A 35 20.28 16.84 -5.94
C ALA A 35 19.66 16.59 -4.56
N SER A 36 19.09 15.40 -4.34
CA SER A 36 18.51 15.01 -3.06
C SER A 36 19.58 14.91 -1.97
N LEU A 37 20.77 14.38 -2.28
CA LEU A 37 21.90 14.32 -1.33
C LEU A 37 22.38 15.71 -0.90
N LEU A 38 22.52 16.64 -1.85
CA LEU A 38 22.95 18.01 -1.54
C LEU A 38 21.89 18.75 -0.71
N THR A 39 20.62 18.60 -1.07
CA THR A 39 19.50 19.18 -0.30
C THR A 39 19.47 18.60 1.11
N LEU A 40 19.68 17.29 1.24
CA LEU A 40 19.72 16.59 2.52
C LEU A 40 20.91 17.04 3.39
N ALA A 41 22.09 17.22 2.79
CA ALA A 41 23.27 17.73 3.48
C ALA A 41 23.03 19.15 4.00
N LEU A 42 22.43 20.03 3.20
CA LEU A 42 22.03 21.38 3.63
C LEU A 42 21.00 21.34 4.77
N ASP A 43 20.02 20.43 4.70
CA ASP A 43 19.02 20.24 5.77
C ASP A 43 19.65 19.74 7.07
N TRP A 44 20.70 18.90 7.01
CA TRP A 44 21.48 18.50 8.18
C TRP A 44 22.25 19.66 8.82
N LEU A 45 22.62 20.67 8.03
CA LEU A 45 23.32 21.86 8.48
C LEU A 45 22.38 22.98 8.98
N ASP A 46 21.06 22.81 8.88
CA ASP A 46 20.08 23.74 9.45
C ASP A 46 20.14 23.68 10.99
N GLU A 47 19.99 24.83 11.65
CA GLU A 47 20.10 25.03 13.10
C GLU A 47 19.25 24.04 13.90
N ARG A 48 18.07 23.71 13.35
CA ARG A 48 17.10 22.77 13.95
C ARG A 48 17.65 21.36 14.08
N ASN A 49 18.55 20.95 13.18
CA ASN A 49 19.04 19.59 13.05
C ASN A 49 20.46 19.41 13.59
N LEU A 50 21.22 20.49 13.81
CA LEU A 50 22.61 20.47 14.27
C LEU A 50 22.82 19.61 15.53
N ALA A 51 21.89 19.64 16.50
CA ALA A 51 22.00 18.86 17.73
C ALA A 51 22.10 17.34 17.47
N LEU A 52 21.53 16.84 16.36
CA LEU A 52 21.51 15.42 15.98
C LEU A 52 22.32 15.12 14.72
N ALA A 53 22.72 16.13 13.96
CA ALA A 53 23.39 15.98 12.66
C ALA A 53 24.71 16.77 12.58
N ALA A 54 25.27 17.20 13.72
CA ALA A 54 26.50 18.01 13.78
C ALA A 54 27.62 17.42 12.90
N PRO A 55 28.15 18.21 11.94
CA PRO A 55 29.31 17.84 11.15
C PRO A 55 30.58 17.88 11.99
N TYR A 56 31.65 17.29 11.47
CA TYR A 56 32.99 17.39 12.00
C TYR A 56 33.61 18.70 11.49
N LEU A 57 33.78 19.66 12.40
CA LEU A 57 34.44 20.93 12.13
C LEU A 57 35.85 20.92 12.70
N ARG A 58 36.77 21.60 12.03
CA ARG A 58 38.14 21.77 12.52
C ARG A 58 38.10 22.54 13.84
N PRO A 59 38.83 22.11 14.89
CA PRO A 59 38.96 22.88 16.12
C PRO A 59 39.55 24.27 15.81
N PRO A 60 39.15 25.33 16.55
CA PRO A 60 39.90 26.57 16.52
C PRO A 60 41.33 26.30 17.04
N SER A 61 42.34 26.80 16.32
CA SER A 61 43.74 26.76 16.80
C SER A 61 43.77 27.35 18.21
N SER A 62 44.32 26.60 19.14
CA SER A 62 44.26 26.92 20.58
C SER A 62 45.55 27.53 21.12
N SER A 63 46.54 27.77 20.27
CA SER A 63 47.81 28.39 20.64
C SER A 63 48.22 29.46 19.61
N GLU A 64 48.57 30.64 20.11
CA GLU A 64 49.19 31.76 19.36
C GLU A 64 50.65 31.45 18.98
N TYR A 65 51.08 30.19 19.09
CA TYR A 65 52.47 29.73 19.01
C TYR A 65 52.68 28.36 18.30
N ASP A 66 51.64 27.68 17.77
CA ASP A 66 51.77 26.42 16.97
C ASP A 66 51.35 26.60 15.49
N ASP A 67 51.64 27.75 14.88
CA ASP A 67 51.18 28.03 13.51
C ASP A 67 51.81 27.12 12.43
N GLU A 68 52.84 26.33 12.74
CA GLU A 68 53.55 25.51 11.74
C GLU A 68 53.24 23.99 11.81
N GLU A 69 52.79 23.43 12.93
CA GLU A 69 52.51 21.97 13.05
C GLU A 69 51.01 21.62 12.81
N ASP A 70 50.08 22.54 13.08
CA ASP A 70 48.63 22.31 12.92
C ASP A 70 48.13 22.49 11.46
N GLU A 71 48.89 23.17 10.59
CA GLU A 71 48.54 23.30 9.17
C GLU A 71 48.70 21.97 8.41
N ASP A 72 49.59 21.09 8.91
CA ASP A 72 49.95 19.83 8.26
C ASP A 72 48.97 18.67 8.58
N GLU A 73 48.23 18.70 9.70
CA GLU A 73 47.39 17.56 10.14
C GLU A 73 46.30 17.17 9.12
N TYR A 74 45.81 18.14 8.33
CA TYR A 74 44.78 17.93 7.31
C TYR A 74 45.23 18.36 5.91
N ALA A 75 46.53 18.58 5.69
CA ALA A 75 47.07 18.98 4.38
C ALA A 75 46.97 17.86 3.34
N ASP A 76 47.12 16.61 3.79
CA ASP A 76 47.01 15.40 2.97
C ASP A 76 45.55 14.89 2.81
N ASP A 77 44.60 15.49 3.53
CA ASP A 77 43.17 15.10 3.47
C ASP A 77 42.56 15.59 2.15
N PHE A 78 42.08 14.67 1.31
CA PHE A 78 41.40 15.01 0.04
C PHE A 78 40.14 15.89 0.26
N ASN A 79 39.52 15.76 1.44
CA ASN A 79 38.31 16.47 1.84
C ASN A 79 38.51 17.12 3.23
N PRO A 80 39.27 18.22 3.34
CA PRO A 80 39.63 18.79 4.63
C PRO A 80 38.38 19.33 5.35
N PRO A 81 38.33 19.23 6.70
CA PRO A 81 37.21 19.73 7.48
C PRO A 81 37.25 21.25 7.55
N LEU A 82 36.09 21.88 7.40
CA LEU A 82 35.95 23.34 7.45
C LEU A 82 35.90 23.85 8.90
N ARG A 83 36.24 25.13 9.08
CA ARG A 83 36.29 25.79 10.41
C ARG A 83 34.93 26.30 10.90
N SER A 84 33.99 26.58 10.01
CA SER A 84 32.67 27.14 10.35
C SER A 84 31.53 26.43 9.63
N LEU A 85 30.34 26.49 10.22
CA LEU A 85 29.10 25.96 9.62
C LEU A 85 28.70 26.73 8.37
N ASP A 86 28.81 28.06 8.39
CA ASP A 86 28.44 28.91 7.27
C ASP A 86 29.29 28.61 6.03
N ALA A 87 30.61 28.44 6.20
CA ALA A 87 31.50 28.06 5.11
C ALA A 87 31.14 26.67 4.52
N LEU A 88 30.65 25.76 5.37
CA LEU A 88 30.20 24.44 4.93
C LEU A 88 28.87 24.54 4.15
N GLN A 89 27.93 25.37 4.59
CA GLN A 89 26.69 25.64 3.86
C GLN A 89 26.98 26.29 2.49
N GLU A 90 27.89 27.26 2.42
CA GLU A 90 28.35 27.87 1.18
C GLU A 90 28.99 26.83 0.24
N LEU A 91 29.82 25.94 0.78
CA LEU A 91 30.43 24.86 -0.01
C LEU A 91 29.36 23.96 -0.64
N TYR A 92 28.40 23.46 0.14
CA TYR A 92 27.33 22.60 -0.40
C TYR A 92 26.42 23.33 -1.38
N THR A 93 26.18 24.64 -1.18
CA THR A 93 25.45 25.49 -2.12
C THR A 93 26.22 25.65 -3.43
N SER A 94 27.54 25.84 -3.37
CA SER A 94 28.40 25.90 -4.55
C SER A 94 28.41 24.57 -5.30
N LEU A 95 28.44 23.43 -4.59
CA LEU A 95 28.33 22.10 -5.18
C LEU A 95 26.98 21.89 -5.87
N GLN A 96 25.90 22.48 -5.37
CA GLN A 96 24.60 22.42 -6.03
C GLN A 96 24.59 23.15 -7.38
N SER A 97 25.26 24.30 -7.47
CA SER A 97 25.41 25.05 -8.72
C SER A 97 26.35 24.37 -9.73
N ARG A 98 27.37 23.67 -9.23
CA ARG A 98 28.37 22.98 -10.05
C ARG A 98 27.84 21.64 -10.57
N LYS A 99 28.21 21.29 -11.81
CA LYS A 99 28.06 19.92 -12.32
C LYS A 99 29.19 19.06 -11.76
N GLY A 100 28.84 17.99 -11.04
CA GLY A 100 29.81 17.09 -10.41
C GLY A 100 29.26 15.67 -10.29
N SER A 101 30.12 14.73 -9.86
CA SER A 101 29.70 13.35 -9.68
C SER A 101 28.87 13.20 -8.41
N LYS A 102 27.97 12.21 -8.39
CA LYS A 102 27.28 11.82 -7.15
C LYS A 102 28.25 11.20 -6.14
N ARG A 103 29.23 10.43 -6.63
CA ARG A 103 30.22 9.75 -5.78
C ARG A 103 31.06 10.75 -5.00
N GLU A 104 31.50 11.82 -5.65
CA GLU A 104 32.20 12.96 -5.03
C GLU A 104 31.44 13.51 -3.81
N VAL A 105 30.11 13.69 -3.92
CA VAL A 105 29.28 14.19 -2.81
C VAL A 105 29.19 13.15 -1.68
N ILE A 106 29.06 11.87 -2.01
CA ILE A 106 29.00 10.79 -0.99
C ILE A 106 30.34 10.68 -0.25
N ASP A 107 31.44 10.69 -0.99
CA ASP A 107 32.79 10.58 -0.43
C ASP A 107 33.08 11.81 0.46
N ARG A 108 32.68 13.02 0.04
CA ARG A 108 32.75 14.24 0.89
C ARG A 108 31.95 14.12 2.18
N ILE A 109 30.73 13.58 2.12
CA ILE A 109 29.87 13.38 3.30
C ILE A 109 30.49 12.36 4.26
N ILE A 110 30.90 11.18 3.76
CA ILE A 110 31.33 10.06 4.61
C ILE A 110 32.77 10.24 5.10
N GLU A 111 33.69 10.66 4.24
CA GLU A 111 35.12 10.74 4.56
C GLU A 111 35.53 12.13 5.06
N GLY A 112 34.80 13.18 4.65
CA GLY A 112 35.08 14.56 5.05
C GLY A 112 34.27 15.00 6.28
N ASP A 113 33.03 15.42 6.02
CA ASP A 113 32.25 16.23 6.95
C ASP A 113 31.54 15.41 8.05
N TRP A 114 31.33 14.12 7.84
CA TRP A 114 30.79 13.19 8.85
C TRP A 114 31.68 11.94 9.00
N ARG A 115 33.00 12.14 9.03
CA ARG A 115 34.04 11.10 9.23
C ARG A 115 33.86 10.25 10.48
N HIS A 116 33.19 10.77 11.50
CA HIS A 116 32.82 10.09 12.75
C HIS A 116 31.53 9.26 12.65
N GLY A 117 30.95 9.16 11.45
CA GLY A 117 29.75 8.37 11.16
C GLY A 117 28.45 9.17 11.25
N LEU A 118 27.44 8.67 10.53
CA LEU A 118 26.11 9.29 10.47
C LEU A 118 25.20 8.81 11.59
N THR A 119 24.38 9.70 12.13
CA THR A 119 23.40 9.35 13.16
C THR A 119 22.21 8.58 12.58
N LEU A 120 21.54 7.80 13.42
CA LEU A 120 20.28 7.13 13.04
C LEU A 120 19.21 8.14 12.60
N TYR A 121 19.26 9.37 13.11
CA TYR A 121 18.42 10.47 12.63
C TYR A 121 18.75 10.85 11.17
N GLN A 122 20.02 11.06 10.84
CA GLN A 122 20.45 11.37 9.47
C GLN A 122 20.08 10.25 8.49
N LEU A 123 20.26 8.99 8.89
CA LEU A 123 19.83 7.83 8.09
C LEU A 123 18.30 7.78 7.94
N ALA A 124 17.54 8.13 8.96
CA ALA A 124 16.08 8.22 8.88
C ALA A 124 15.63 9.33 7.91
N MET A 125 16.30 10.48 7.89
CA MET A 125 16.03 11.55 6.93
C MET A 125 16.36 11.10 5.49
N ALA A 126 17.47 10.39 5.29
CA ALA A 126 17.85 9.84 3.99
C ALA A 126 16.81 8.85 3.45
N ASP A 127 16.32 7.94 4.29
CA ASP A 127 15.27 6.98 3.92
C ASP A 127 13.94 7.65 3.57
N ILE A 128 13.55 8.67 4.33
CA ILE A 128 12.32 9.44 4.07
C ILE A 128 12.46 10.27 2.79
N GLN A 129 13.63 10.86 2.55
CA GLN A 129 13.90 11.55 1.29
C GLN A 129 13.82 10.58 0.11
N TYR A 130 14.31 9.34 0.25
CA TYR A 130 14.15 8.31 -0.79
C TYR A 130 12.68 7.99 -1.05
N LEU A 131 11.85 7.93 0.00
CA LEU A 131 10.41 7.73 -0.13
C LEU A 131 9.74 8.87 -0.90
N TYR A 132 10.18 10.12 -0.72
CA TYR A 132 9.68 11.27 -1.48
C TYR A 132 10.09 11.24 -2.94
N ASP A 133 11.35 10.89 -3.23
CA ASP A 133 11.86 10.78 -4.59
C ASP A 133 11.18 9.62 -5.35
N HIS A 134 10.79 8.56 -4.63
CA HIS A 134 10.19 7.35 -5.18
C HIS A 134 8.88 6.99 -4.44
N PRO A 135 7.77 7.70 -4.68
CA PRO A 135 6.51 7.48 -3.96
C PRO A 135 5.93 6.07 -4.17
N THR A 136 6.24 5.43 -5.30
CA THR A 136 5.83 4.04 -5.62
C THR A 136 6.81 2.98 -5.12
N SER A 137 7.84 3.38 -4.36
CA SER A 137 8.83 2.46 -3.81
C SER A 137 8.26 1.57 -2.72
N GLN A 138 7.19 1.98 -2.02
CA GLN A 138 6.57 1.20 -0.97
C GLN A 138 5.19 0.70 -1.39
N LYS A 139 4.83 -0.51 -0.94
CA LYS A 139 3.46 -1.02 -1.06
C LYS A 139 2.77 -0.85 0.28
N TRP A 140 1.64 -0.16 0.29
CA TRP A 140 0.90 0.18 1.48
C TRP A 140 -0.35 -0.69 1.60
N ALA A 141 -0.83 -0.88 2.81
CA ALA A 141 -2.15 -1.46 3.09
C ALA A 141 -2.86 -0.61 4.14
N ALA A 142 -4.15 -0.35 3.90
CA ALA A 142 -4.97 0.43 4.79
C ALA A 142 -5.69 -0.43 5.84
N TYR A 143 -5.68 0.03 7.08
CA TYR A 143 -6.32 -0.59 8.24
C TYR A 143 -7.26 0.41 8.89
N ARG A 144 -8.46 -0.02 9.26
CA ARG A 144 -9.43 0.77 10.02
C ARG A 144 -9.22 0.55 11.51
N ILE A 145 -9.12 1.62 12.27
CA ILE A 145 -9.14 1.59 13.73
C ILE A 145 -10.60 1.42 14.15
N MET A 146 -10.89 0.40 14.97
CA MET A 146 -12.21 0.20 15.54
C MET A 146 -12.09 -0.07 17.05
N PRO A 147 -13.08 0.32 17.87
CA PRO A 147 -13.14 -0.13 19.25
C PRO A 147 -13.15 -1.67 19.31
N LEU A 148 -12.43 -2.23 20.28
CA LEU A 148 -12.44 -3.66 20.55
C LEU A 148 -13.75 -4.00 21.27
N LYS A 149 -14.74 -4.50 20.52
CA LYS A 149 -15.94 -5.11 21.12
C LYS A 149 -15.54 -6.41 21.83
N PRO A 150 -16.02 -6.68 23.05
CA PRO A 150 -15.84 -8.00 23.67
C PRO A 150 -16.57 -9.03 22.81
N VAL A 151 -15.90 -10.15 22.51
CA VAL A 151 -16.41 -11.25 21.68
C VAL A 151 -17.78 -11.67 22.21
N SER A 152 -18.83 -11.28 21.49
CA SER A 152 -20.18 -11.82 21.66
C SER A 152 -20.39 -12.77 20.50
N THR A 153 -20.99 -13.93 20.76
CA THR A 153 -21.06 -15.11 19.88
C THR A 153 -21.82 -14.95 18.55
N ASN A 154 -22.09 -13.73 18.10
CA ASN A 154 -22.98 -13.43 16.98
C ASN A 154 -22.30 -12.72 15.79
N ASP A 155 -20.97 -12.80 15.68
CA ASP A 155 -20.22 -12.20 14.56
C ASP A 155 -20.69 -12.70 13.18
N GLU A 156 -21.25 -13.91 13.09
CA GLU A 156 -21.78 -14.48 11.82
C GLU A 156 -23.21 -14.03 11.48
N GLU A 157 -23.99 -13.55 12.46
CA GLU A 157 -25.39 -13.15 12.28
C GLU A 157 -25.53 -11.64 12.00
N GLU A 158 -24.63 -10.79 12.53
CA GLU A 158 -24.55 -9.36 12.18
C GLU A 158 -24.11 -9.14 10.70
N GLU A 159 -23.51 -10.14 10.06
CA GLU A 159 -22.99 -10.07 8.67
C GLU A 159 -24.08 -10.07 7.57
N GLN A 160 -25.31 -10.46 7.92
CA GLN A 160 -26.46 -10.55 7.01
C GLN A 160 -27.39 -9.33 7.10
N GLN A 161 -27.25 -8.47 8.11
CA GLN A 161 -28.08 -7.28 8.27
C GLN A 161 -27.48 -6.06 7.54
N PRO A 162 -28.33 -5.14 7.04
CA PRO A 162 -27.84 -3.87 6.50
C PRO A 162 -27.02 -3.13 7.56
N PRO A 163 -25.94 -2.42 7.19
CA PRO A 163 -25.03 -1.81 8.14
C PRO A 163 -25.77 -0.75 8.97
N GLU A 164 -26.10 -1.09 10.21
CA GLU A 164 -26.55 -0.11 11.19
C GLU A 164 -25.37 0.81 11.55
N ILE A 165 -25.63 2.10 11.69
CA ILE A 165 -24.58 3.09 11.97
C ILE A 165 -24.14 2.91 13.43
N ASP A 166 -23.09 2.11 13.62
CA ASP A 166 -22.48 1.93 14.94
C ASP A 166 -21.80 3.22 15.39
N GLN A 167 -22.48 4.00 16.24
CA GLN A 167 -22.00 5.27 16.76
C GLN A 167 -20.73 5.12 17.61
N GLU A 168 -20.48 3.92 18.18
CA GLU A 168 -19.25 3.67 18.94
C GLU A 168 -18.04 3.54 18.01
N SER A 169 -18.24 3.04 16.79
CA SER A 169 -17.20 2.96 15.75
C SER A 169 -16.71 4.32 15.23
N LEU A 170 -17.43 5.40 15.54
CA LEU A 170 -17.07 6.79 15.22
C LEU A 170 -16.05 7.39 16.20
N VAL A 171 -15.75 6.70 17.32
CA VAL A 171 -14.79 7.17 18.31
C VAL A 171 -13.36 6.97 17.81
N ILE A 172 -12.83 7.99 17.12
CA ILE A 172 -11.44 8.02 16.66
C ILE A 172 -10.52 8.34 17.84
N PRO A 173 -9.45 7.56 18.10
CA PRO A 173 -8.52 7.86 19.18
C PRO A 173 -7.78 9.17 18.91
N ARG A 174 -7.68 10.03 19.94
CA ARG A 174 -6.84 11.23 19.86
C ARG A 174 -5.38 10.83 19.75
N PHE A 175 -4.77 11.15 18.62
CA PHE A 175 -3.38 10.85 18.33
C PHE A 175 -2.45 11.96 18.86
N HIS A 176 -1.50 11.58 19.72
CA HIS A 176 -0.40 12.45 20.13
C HIS A 176 0.92 11.69 19.94
N PRO A 177 1.83 12.13 19.03
CA PRO A 177 3.01 11.38 18.63
C PRO A 177 3.87 10.90 19.81
N SER A 178 4.17 11.79 20.75
CA SER A 178 5.08 11.48 21.87
C SER A 178 4.52 10.43 22.83
N THR A 179 3.20 10.45 23.05
CA THR A 179 2.52 9.49 23.94
C THR A 179 2.38 8.14 23.25
N PHE A 180 2.02 8.17 21.96
CA PHE A 180 1.95 6.98 21.13
C PHE A 180 3.29 6.24 21.09
N LEU A 181 4.42 6.94 20.90
CA LEU A 181 5.74 6.30 20.88
C LEU A 181 6.12 5.65 22.21
N LYS A 182 5.84 6.33 23.33
CA LYS A 182 6.09 5.76 24.67
C LYS A 182 5.29 4.48 24.88
N ASN A 183 4.01 4.49 24.51
CA ASN A 183 3.15 3.33 24.63
C ASN A 183 3.58 2.20 23.67
N LEU A 184 3.91 2.53 22.42
CA LEU A 184 4.37 1.57 21.42
C LEU A 184 5.67 0.90 21.87
N GLN A 185 6.61 1.67 22.42
CA GLN A 185 7.86 1.13 22.95
C GLN A 185 7.61 0.14 24.11
N ALA A 186 6.62 0.40 24.97
CA ALA A 186 6.27 -0.52 26.06
C ALA A 186 5.67 -1.86 25.57
N GLN A 187 5.17 -1.92 24.33
CA GLN A 187 4.65 -3.15 23.71
C GLN A 187 5.71 -3.93 22.93
N VAL A 188 6.87 -3.34 22.63
CA VAL A 188 7.96 -4.01 21.92
C VAL A 188 8.74 -4.89 22.91
N PRO A 189 9.04 -6.17 22.58
CA PRO A 189 9.82 -7.06 23.44
C PRO A 189 11.20 -6.47 23.78
N PRO A 190 11.76 -6.80 24.96
CA PRO A 190 13.05 -6.26 25.39
C PRO A 190 14.22 -6.65 24.46
N ASP A 191 14.11 -7.78 23.77
CA ASP A 191 15.14 -8.27 22.83
C ASP A 191 15.15 -7.51 21.50
N VAL A 192 14.11 -6.71 21.23
CA VAL A 192 13.96 -5.93 20.01
C VAL A 192 14.17 -4.46 20.33
N LYS A 193 14.98 -3.79 19.52
CA LYS A 193 15.26 -2.36 19.63
C LYS A 193 14.77 -1.65 18.40
N ALA A 194 14.16 -0.49 18.59
CA ALA A 194 13.63 0.29 17.49
C ALA A 194 14.08 1.74 17.57
N HIS A 195 14.42 2.30 16.42
CA HIS A 195 14.55 3.74 16.19
C HIS A 195 13.26 4.24 15.54
N TYR A 196 12.76 5.37 16.03
CA TYR A 196 11.51 5.97 15.59
C TYR A 196 11.77 7.38 15.08
N ASN A 197 11.27 7.71 13.89
CA ASN A 197 11.31 9.06 13.35
C ASN A 197 9.94 9.46 12.79
N PHE A 198 9.42 10.62 13.22
CA PHE A 198 8.21 11.22 12.66
C PHE A 198 8.58 12.27 11.63
N ASP A 199 7.84 12.27 10.53
CA ASP A 199 7.94 13.28 9.49
C ASP A 199 6.56 13.64 8.95
N ARG A 200 6.37 14.90 8.57
CA ARG A 200 5.09 15.39 8.02
C ARG A 200 5.20 15.43 6.51
N HIS A 201 4.27 14.76 5.81
CA HIS A 201 4.30 14.72 4.35
C HIS A 201 4.19 16.12 3.75
N ARG A 202 5.09 16.47 2.83
CA ARG A 202 5.18 17.83 2.24
C ARG A 202 3.93 18.26 1.49
N THR A 203 3.28 17.33 0.79
CA THR A 203 2.13 17.63 -0.09
C THR A 203 0.80 17.01 0.35
N LEU A 204 0.82 16.01 1.23
CA LEU A 204 -0.37 15.22 1.59
C LEU A 204 -0.72 15.48 3.04
N PRO A 205 -2.00 15.47 3.43
CA PRO A 205 -2.41 15.67 4.82
C PRO A 205 -2.23 14.38 5.63
N LEU A 206 -0.99 13.93 5.78
CA LEU A 206 -0.60 12.76 6.57
C LEU A 206 0.77 12.92 7.25
N SER A 207 0.95 12.22 8.36
CA SER A 207 2.22 12.09 9.07
C SER A 207 2.78 10.68 8.90
N ILE A 208 4.08 10.55 8.64
CA ILE A 208 4.76 9.27 8.45
C ILE A 208 5.64 9.00 9.67
N LEU A 209 5.47 7.83 10.26
CA LEU A 209 6.36 7.24 11.25
C LEU A 209 7.25 6.20 10.56
N ARG A 210 8.56 6.44 10.54
CA ARG A 210 9.57 5.44 10.19
C ARG A 210 9.98 4.69 11.46
N ILE A 211 9.90 3.37 11.41
CA ILE A 211 10.37 2.46 12.46
C ILE A 211 11.49 1.61 11.89
N PHE A 212 12.71 1.79 12.38
CA PHE A 212 13.83 0.92 12.06
C PHE A 212 14.06 -0.05 13.22
N ILE A 213 13.97 -1.35 12.94
CA ILE A 213 14.02 -2.40 13.95
C ILE A 213 15.36 -3.13 13.89
N LEU A 214 15.94 -3.35 15.06
CA LEU A 214 17.15 -4.10 15.31
C LEU A 214 16.81 -5.26 16.26
N ASP A 215 17.17 -6.46 15.86
CA ASP A 215 17.04 -7.68 16.68
C ASP A 215 18.29 -7.81 17.56
N SER A 216 18.32 -7.04 18.64
CA SER A 216 19.42 -6.98 19.60
C SER A 216 18.91 -6.37 20.91
N PRO A 217 19.27 -6.93 22.07
CA PRO A 217 18.89 -6.35 23.36
C PRO A 217 19.67 -5.06 23.70
N TYR A 218 20.72 -4.74 22.93
CA TYR A 218 21.61 -3.60 23.17
C TYR A 218 21.23 -2.39 22.32
N ASN A 219 21.22 -1.21 22.93
CA ASN A 219 20.96 0.07 22.25
C ASN A 219 22.24 0.85 21.91
N THR A 220 23.39 0.18 21.90
CA THR A 220 24.71 0.79 21.70
C THR A 220 25.22 0.59 20.27
N SER A 221 26.27 1.32 19.90
CA SER A 221 26.93 1.20 18.59
C SER A 221 27.46 -0.22 18.36
N LEU A 222 27.88 -0.92 19.42
CA LEU A 222 28.30 -2.33 19.35
C LEU A 222 27.17 -3.25 18.87
N GLY A 223 25.93 -2.97 19.28
CA GLY A 223 24.74 -3.67 18.78
C GLY A 223 24.50 -3.47 17.28
N LEU A 224 24.99 -2.37 16.71
CA LEU A 224 24.96 -2.06 15.27
C LEU A 224 26.21 -2.62 14.54
N GLN A 225 27.33 -2.80 15.25
CA GLN A 225 28.61 -3.28 14.70
C GLN A 225 28.81 -4.81 14.82
N SER A 226 27.98 -5.51 15.60
CA SER A 226 28.05 -6.96 15.80
C SER A 226 28.10 -7.65 14.43
N GLY A 227 29.28 -8.10 14.06
CA GLY A 227 29.63 -8.49 12.70
C GLY A 227 31.09 -8.28 12.29
N SER A 228 31.87 -7.42 12.97
CA SER A 228 33.25 -7.09 12.55
C SER A 228 34.39 -7.40 13.52
N SER A 229 34.16 -7.98 14.72
CA SER A 229 35.29 -8.39 15.56
C SER A 229 35.79 -9.77 15.14
N SER A 230 36.92 -9.80 14.44
CA SER A 230 37.68 -11.02 14.17
C SER A 230 38.16 -11.66 15.47
N SER A 231 37.41 -12.62 16.02
CA SER A 231 38.04 -13.68 16.82
C SER A 231 38.54 -14.74 15.85
N LYS A 232 39.84 -14.72 15.53
CA LYS A 232 40.52 -15.87 14.94
C LYS A 232 40.30 -17.07 15.88
N GLY A 233 39.33 -17.92 15.55
CA GLY A 233 39.17 -19.21 16.23
C GLY A 233 37.74 -19.52 16.67
N THR A 234 36.81 -19.73 15.73
CA THR A 234 35.78 -20.80 15.80
C THR A 234 34.89 -20.72 14.54
N ARG A 235 34.83 -21.81 13.77
CA ARG A 235 34.28 -21.87 12.40
C ARG A 235 32.74 -22.01 12.32
N THR A 236 31.97 -21.63 13.33
CA THR A 236 30.52 -21.95 13.37
C THR A 236 29.56 -20.83 13.76
N ALA A 237 30.01 -19.59 14.00
CA ALA A 237 29.10 -18.46 14.18
C ALA A 237 28.73 -17.84 12.81
N ARG A 238 27.47 -17.97 12.41
CA ARG A 238 26.91 -17.41 11.16
C ARG A 238 27.16 -15.90 11.10
N LYS A 239 27.83 -15.46 10.03
CA LYS A 239 27.94 -14.05 9.63
C LYS A 239 26.55 -13.41 9.52
N SER A 240 26.16 -12.60 10.49
CA SER A 240 25.07 -11.64 10.34
C SER A 240 25.60 -10.27 10.73
N THR A 241 26.19 -9.57 9.75
CA THR A 241 26.34 -8.13 9.90
C THR A 241 24.94 -7.53 10.04
N THR A 242 24.75 -6.51 10.88
CA THR A 242 23.46 -5.79 10.91
C THR A 242 23.30 -5.06 9.58
N THR A 243 22.73 -5.74 8.60
CA THR A 243 22.36 -5.13 7.34
C THR A 243 21.18 -4.23 7.63
N PHE A 244 21.32 -2.91 7.39
CA PHE A 244 20.19 -1.99 7.34
C PHE A 244 19.41 -2.28 6.05
N ASP A 245 18.85 -3.48 5.98
CA ASP A 245 18.02 -3.92 4.90
C ASP A 245 16.67 -3.20 5.00
N THR A 246 16.08 -2.91 3.83
CA THR A 246 14.77 -2.23 3.77
C THR A 246 13.68 -3.06 4.45
N SER A 247 13.88 -4.39 4.55
CA SER A 247 13.01 -5.31 5.29
C SER A 247 12.91 -5.05 6.80
N ARG A 248 13.89 -4.33 7.38
CA ARG A 248 13.92 -3.94 8.81
C ARG A 248 13.32 -2.56 9.07
N THR A 249 12.95 -1.84 8.02
CA THR A 249 12.30 -0.52 8.13
C THR A 249 10.83 -0.64 7.77
N VAL A 250 9.96 -0.26 8.70
CA VAL A 250 8.52 -0.22 8.51
C VAL A 250 8.06 1.23 8.55
N TYR A 251 7.23 1.62 7.59
CA TYR A 251 6.58 2.92 7.56
C TYR A 251 5.12 2.79 7.95
N ILE A 252 4.66 3.72 8.78
CA ILE A 252 3.26 3.87 9.15
C ILE A 252 2.84 5.29 8.79
N ALA A 253 1.81 5.43 7.98
CA ALA A 253 1.23 6.73 7.64
C ALA A 253 -0.09 6.93 8.38
N PHE A 254 -0.23 8.09 9.01
CA PHE A 254 -1.39 8.57 9.74
C PHE A 254 -2.01 9.74 8.97
N PRO A 255 -3.10 9.54 8.23
CA PRO A 255 -3.85 10.62 7.61
C PRO A 255 -4.48 11.51 8.68
N ASP A 256 -4.59 12.80 8.38
CA ASP A 256 -5.23 13.75 9.28
C ASP A 256 -6.73 13.48 9.34
N ALA A 257 -7.27 13.45 10.56
CA ALA A 257 -8.71 13.29 10.83
C ALA A 257 -9.36 12.07 10.14
N SER A 258 -8.65 10.94 10.03
CA SER A 258 -9.22 9.68 9.52
C SER A 258 -9.18 8.56 10.56
N PRO A 259 -10.13 7.61 10.52
CA PRO A 259 -10.08 6.39 11.31
C PRO A 259 -9.17 5.32 10.69
N TYR A 260 -8.36 5.66 9.69
CA TYR A 260 -7.53 4.71 8.94
C TYR A 260 -6.04 4.95 9.20
N ILE A 261 -5.27 3.88 9.19
CA ILE A 261 -3.81 3.90 9.25
C ILE A 261 -3.28 3.10 8.06
N TYR A 262 -2.22 3.59 7.41
CA TYR A 262 -1.57 2.85 6.34
C TYR A 262 -0.24 2.29 6.82
N ILE A 263 -0.01 1.01 6.55
CA ILE A 263 1.23 0.31 6.97
C ILE A 263 1.92 -0.22 5.72
N SER A 264 3.22 0.04 5.59
CA SER A 264 4.03 -0.51 4.50
C SER A 264 4.15 -2.03 4.64
N LYS A 265 3.98 -2.75 3.54
CA LYS A 265 4.25 -4.19 3.44
C LYS A 265 5.74 -4.41 3.17
N PRO A 266 6.37 -5.41 3.81
CA PRO A 266 7.75 -5.75 3.53
C PRO A 266 7.86 -6.15 2.05
N GLN A 267 8.71 -5.45 1.31
CA GLN A 267 9.05 -5.81 -0.05
C GLN A 267 10.08 -6.93 -0.01
N LEU A 268 9.64 -8.14 -0.34
CA LEU A 268 10.56 -9.19 -0.74
C LEU A 268 11.14 -8.76 -2.08
N LEU A 269 12.47 -8.57 -2.13
CA LEU A 269 13.18 -8.34 -3.38
C LEU A 269 12.76 -9.41 -4.38
N SER A 270 12.11 -8.96 -5.46
CA SER A 270 11.52 -9.80 -6.48
C SER A 270 12.60 -10.64 -7.17
N GLY A 271 12.69 -11.92 -6.80
CA GLY A 271 13.50 -12.93 -7.47
C GLY A 271 12.94 -14.36 -7.38
N SER A 272 11.79 -14.55 -6.73
CA SER A 272 11.11 -15.85 -6.68
C SER A 272 9.62 -15.61 -6.76
N ALA A 273 9.03 -15.98 -7.90
CA ALA A 273 7.60 -16.06 -8.06
C ALA A 273 7.05 -17.00 -6.96
N PRO A 274 5.98 -16.61 -6.23
CA PRO A 274 5.27 -17.58 -5.42
C PRO A 274 4.56 -18.52 -6.39
N THR A 275 5.08 -19.74 -6.54
CA THR A 275 4.34 -20.81 -7.17
C THR A 275 3.07 -21.04 -6.34
N THR A 276 1.93 -20.85 -6.98
CA THR A 276 0.61 -21.18 -6.44
C THR A 276 0.54 -22.69 -6.27
N GLY A 277 0.88 -23.18 -5.07
CA GLY A 277 0.62 -24.55 -4.64
C GLY A 277 -0.74 -24.64 -3.96
N THR A 278 -1.65 -25.32 -4.63
CA THR A 278 -2.96 -25.79 -4.14
C THR A 278 -2.81 -26.56 -2.83
N GLY A 279 -3.77 -26.40 -1.91
CA GLY A 279 -3.65 -26.82 -0.52
C GLY A 279 -3.54 -28.32 -0.27
N SER A 280 -3.01 -28.64 0.91
CA SER A 280 -3.47 -29.77 1.72
C SER A 280 -3.22 -29.46 3.18
N SER A 281 -4.28 -29.63 3.98
CA SER A 281 -4.24 -29.76 5.42
C SER A 281 -3.40 -30.96 5.86
N THR A 282 -2.96 -30.89 7.11
CA THR A 282 -2.51 -31.97 8.02
C THR A 282 -1.01 -32.19 8.21
N THR A 283 -0.68 -32.23 9.50
CA THR A 283 0.49 -32.78 10.21
C THR A 283 1.69 -31.86 10.46
N ALA A 284 1.93 -31.72 11.77
CA ALA A 284 3.10 -31.12 12.39
C ALA A 284 4.37 -31.95 12.16
N ALA A 285 5.52 -31.32 12.46
CA ALA A 285 6.89 -31.85 12.46
C ALA A 285 7.68 -31.67 11.14
N ALA A 286 8.40 -30.54 11.11
CA ALA A 286 9.78 -30.40 10.65
C ALA A 286 10.28 -31.30 9.50
N LYS A 287 10.48 -30.68 8.32
CA LYS A 287 11.63 -31.01 7.47
C LYS A 287 12.37 -29.73 7.09
N VAL A 288 13.55 -29.66 7.69
CA VAL A 288 14.53 -28.57 7.76
C VAL A 288 15.47 -28.67 6.57
N THR A 289 15.58 -27.58 5.80
CA THR A 289 16.82 -26.94 5.29
C THR A 289 16.50 -26.19 3.99
N GLY A 290 16.27 -24.88 4.10
CA GLY A 290 16.02 -23.98 2.98
C GLY A 290 15.00 -22.89 3.32
N ILE A 291 15.17 -22.19 4.44
CA ILE A 291 14.26 -21.12 4.89
C ILE A 291 14.87 -19.77 4.48
N ASN A 292 14.12 -18.99 3.70
CA ASN A 292 14.31 -17.55 3.56
C ASN A 292 14.04 -16.87 4.92
N THR A 293 15.03 -16.83 5.80
CA THR A 293 14.89 -16.36 7.20
C THR A 293 14.49 -14.89 7.28
N THR A 294 15.00 -14.04 6.38
CA THR A 294 14.71 -12.60 6.34
C THR A 294 13.24 -12.29 6.05
N ALA A 295 12.58 -13.11 5.22
CA ALA A 295 11.16 -12.97 4.90
C ALA A 295 10.25 -13.37 6.06
N GLY A 296 10.66 -14.36 6.86
CA GLY A 296 9.94 -14.79 8.07
C GLY A 296 10.08 -13.79 9.21
N GLU A 297 11.29 -13.28 9.43
CA GLU A 297 11.59 -12.24 10.43
C GLU A 297 10.79 -10.96 10.16
N ALA A 298 10.82 -10.43 8.93
CA ALA A 298 10.06 -9.22 8.58
C ALA A 298 8.54 -9.38 8.79
N LYS A 299 8.00 -10.58 8.52
CA LYS A 299 6.58 -10.90 8.78
C LYS A 299 6.29 -10.98 10.28
N SER A 300 7.19 -11.56 11.07
CA SER A 300 7.07 -11.61 12.54
C SER A 300 7.11 -10.21 13.15
N LEU A 301 8.03 -9.35 12.70
CA LEU A 301 8.13 -7.96 13.12
C LEU A 301 6.92 -7.13 12.72
N GLN A 302 6.42 -7.32 11.50
CA GLN A 302 5.18 -6.66 11.06
C GLN A 302 3.99 -7.12 11.90
N HIS A 303 3.91 -8.41 12.23
CA HIS A 303 2.86 -8.94 13.11
C HIS A 303 2.93 -8.34 14.51
N LEU A 304 4.13 -8.21 15.08
CA LEU A 304 4.36 -7.54 16.36
C LEU A 304 3.83 -6.10 16.34
N LEU A 305 4.11 -5.34 15.26
CA LEU A 305 3.57 -3.99 15.11
C LEU A 305 2.05 -3.97 14.94
N LEU A 306 1.48 -4.90 14.18
CA LEU A 306 0.02 -5.00 14.00
C LEU A 306 -0.72 -5.26 15.31
N VAL A 307 -0.09 -5.96 16.26
CA VAL A 307 -0.62 -6.16 17.62
C VAL A 307 -0.31 -4.96 18.53
N GLY A 308 0.90 -4.41 18.44
CA GLY A 308 1.38 -3.33 19.30
C GLY A 308 0.74 -1.97 19.03
N ILE A 309 0.41 -1.64 17.76
CA ILE A 309 -0.23 -0.36 17.38
C ILE A 309 -1.59 -0.17 18.06
N PRO A 310 -2.56 -1.10 17.94
CA PRO A 310 -3.85 -0.94 18.62
C PRO A 310 -3.69 -0.86 20.14
N ALA A 311 -2.78 -1.64 20.74
CA ALA A 311 -2.46 -1.53 22.16
C ALA A 311 -1.88 -0.15 22.53
N ALA A 312 -1.04 0.44 21.69
CA ALA A 312 -0.44 1.76 21.90
C ALA A 312 -1.45 2.92 21.76
N LEU A 313 -2.48 2.74 20.91
CA LEU A 313 -3.60 3.68 20.76
C LEU A 313 -4.65 3.54 21.87
N SER A 314 -4.68 2.39 22.54
CA SER A 314 -5.64 2.07 23.59
C SER A 314 -5.36 2.83 24.88
N ARG A 315 -6.42 3.08 25.64
CA ARG A 315 -6.39 3.66 26.99
C ARG A 315 -7.10 2.70 27.95
N PRO A 316 -6.93 2.85 29.27
CA PRO A 316 -7.77 2.13 30.22
C PRO A 316 -9.26 2.31 29.86
N ARG A 317 -9.98 1.19 29.73
CA ARG A 317 -11.41 1.12 29.33
C ARG A 317 -11.74 1.51 27.88
N GLN A 318 -10.75 1.85 27.05
CA GLN A 318 -10.93 2.11 25.61
C GLN A 318 -9.87 1.33 24.83
N ARG A 319 -10.21 0.10 24.43
CA ARG A 319 -9.34 -0.75 23.63
C ARG A 319 -9.71 -0.64 22.17
N PHE A 320 -8.71 -0.68 21.29
CA PHE A 320 -8.91 -0.64 19.85
C PHE A 320 -8.33 -1.89 19.19
N CYS A 321 -8.79 -2.18 17.97
CA CYS A 321 -8.24 -3.18 17.07
C CYS A 321 -8.05 -2.57 15.67
N LEU A 322 -7.24 -3.22 14.84
CA LEU A 322 -7.02 -2.85 13.44
C LEU A 322 -7.72 -3.86 12.52
N LYS A 323 -8.74 -3.42 11.79
CA LYS A 323 -9.41 -4.23 10.76
C LYS A 323 -8.80 -3.94 9.38
N PRO A 324 -8.27 -4.94 8.66
CA PRO A 324 -7.74 -4.72 7.31
C PRO A 324 -8.88 -4.31 6.37
N THR A 325 -8.64 -3.35 5.47
CA THR A 325 -9.67 -2.84 4.53
C THR A 325 -9.64 -3.48 3.15
N ASN A 326 -8.77 -4.49 2.94
CA ASN A 326 -8.54 -5.15 1.64
C ASN A 326 -8.13 -4.21 0.48
N LEU A 327 -7.69 -2.99 0.79
CA LEU A 327 -7.09 -2.03 -0.13
C LEU A 327 -5.57 -2.00 0.08
N ALA A 328 -4.82 -2.34 -0.97
CA ALA A 328 -3.37 -2.29 -0.96
C ALA A 328 -2.80 -1.77 -2.28
N THR A 329 -2.17 -0.60 -2.24
CA THR A 329 -1.64 0.11 -3.41
C THR A 329 -0.22 0.60 -3.13
N ARG A 330 0.52 1.00 -4.17
CA ARG A 330 1.78 1.73 -3.96
C ARG A 330 1.59 3.24 -3.83
N ASN A 331 0.45 3.74 -4.28
CA ASN A 331 0.13 5.16 -4.30
C ASN A 331 -0.61 5.57 -3.03
N LEU A 332 0.04 6.37 -2.19
CA LEU A 332 -0.55 6.97 -0.98
C LEU A 332 -1.73 7.89 -1.32
N ASN A 333 -1.69 8.57 -2.46
CA ASN A 333 -2.80 9.42 -2.94
C ASN A 333 -4.10 8.63 -3.09
N GLU A 334 -4.03 7.44 -3.69
CA GLU A 334 -5.21 6.59 -3.87
C GLU A 334 -5.73 6.07 -2.52
N LEU A 335 -4.84 5.74 -1.58
CA LEU A 335 -5.27 5.38 -0.22
C LEU A 335 -5.95 6.55 0.49
N LEU A 336 -5.44 7.76 0.32
CA LEU A 336 -5.98 8.97 0.94
C LEU A 336 -7.33 9.34 0.33
N ASP A 337 -7.49 9.25 -0.98
CA ASP A 337 -8.76 9.55 -1.63
C ASP A 337 -9.86 8.55 -1.26
N ARG A 338 -9.51 7.26 -1.14
CA ARG A 338 -10.47 6.18 -0.82
C ARG A 338 -10.69 5.98 0.67
N ARG A 339 -9.68 6.22 1.51
CA ARG A 339 -9.64 5.89 2.95
C ARG A 339 -8.97 7.01 3.76
N GLY A 340 -9.22 8.27 3.39
CA GLY A 340 -8.79 9.46 4.12
C GLY A 340 -9.86 9.97 5.09
N GLY A 341 -9.69 11.21 5.55
CA GLY A 341 -10.63 11.87 6.47
C GLY A 341 -11.88 12.42 5.78
N ALA A 342 -12.75 13.09 6.54
CA ALA A 342 -14.01 13.63 6.04
C ALA A 342 -13.88 14.62 4.86
N ASN A 343 -12.69 15.23 4.67
CA ASN A 343 -12.42 16.19 3.61
C ASN A 343 -11.83 15.55 2.33
N THR A 344 -11.67 14.23 2.28
CA THR A 344 -11.15 13.54 1.07
C THR A 344 -12.27 13.17 0.10
N ARG A 345 -12.03 13.45 -1.17
CA ARG A 345 -13.01 13.61 -2.26
C ARG A 345 -13.77 12.35 -2.67
N GLN A 346 -13.48 11.18 -2.12
CA GLN A 346 -14.02 9.89 -2.63
C GLN A 346 -14.29 8.84 -1.54
N GLY A 347 -14.32 9.20 -0.24
CA GLY A 347 -14.33 8.23 0.87
C GLY A 347 -15.38 7.11 0.76
N ALA A 348 -16.62 7.47 0.40
CA ALA A 348 -17.73 6.52 0.20
C ALA A 348 -18.35 6.56 -1.21
N ALA A 349 -18.04 7.58 -2.00
CA ALA A 349 -18.59 7.82 -3.33
C ALA A 349 -17.46 7.89 -4.37
N GLY A 350 -17.00 6.71 -4.78
CA GLY A 350 -15.95 6.54 -5.78
C GLY A 350 -16.50 6.23 -7.17
N GLY A 351 -15.64 6.24 -8.19
CA GLY A 351 -16.05 5.92 -9.57
C GLY A 351 -17.12 6.87 -10.08
N GLY A 352 -18.16 6.35 -10.74
CA GLY A 352 -19.28 7.14 -11.25
C GLY A 352 -20.04 7.93 -10.18
N TRP A 353 -19.96 7.52 -8.91
CA TRP A 353 -20.59 8.23 -7.79
C TRP A 353 -19.79 9.46 -7.32
N SER A 354 -18.57 9.66 -7.82
CA SER A 354 -17.73 10.79 -7.37
C SER A 354 -18.33 12.16 -7.66
N ILE A 355 -19.34 12.23 -8.55
CA ILE A 355 -20.14 13.43 -8.80
C ILE A 355 -20.77 13.95 -7.49
N TYR A 356 -21.16 13.06 -6.60
CA TYR A 356 -21.77 13.42 -5.31
C TYR A 356 -20.74 13.73 -4.21
N ALA A 357 -19.48 13.40 -4.44
CA ALA A 357 -18.40 13.59 -3.47
C ALA A 357 -17.63 14.90 -3.71
N ASP A 358 -17.60 15.37 -4.95
CA ASP A 358 -16.91 16.60 -5.34
C ASP A 358 -17.88 17.80 -5.23
N GLU A 359 -18.20 18.22 -4.00
CA GLU A 359 -18.89 19.50 -3.74
C GLU A 359 -18.10 20.70 -4.31
N MET A 360 -16.83 20.51 -4.71
CA MET A 360 -15.92 21.56 -5.20
C MET A 360 -15.67 21.55 -6.70
N ARG A 361 -16.46 20.83 -7.52
CA ARG A 361 -16.43 21.01 -8.99
C ARG A 361 -16.72 22.48 -9.41
N GLU A 362 -17.20 23.29 -8.47
CA GLU A 362 -17.39 24.74 -8.57
C GLU A 362 -16.11 25.59 -8.42
N LYS A 363 -15.00 25.05 -7.90
CA LYS A 363 -13.74 25.80 -7.76
C LYS A 363 -12.87 25.68 -8.99
N GLY A 364 -13.33 26.36 -10.04
CA GLY A 364 -12.47 27.07 -10.98
C GLY A 364 -11.72 26.19 -11.99
N LYS A 365 -12.39 25.91 -13.11
CA LYS A 365 -11.80 25.94 -14.46
C LYS A 365 -12.90 25.82 -15.53
N GLY A 366 -13.71 26.87 -15.61
CA GLY A 366 -14.67 27.11 -16.68
C GLY A 366 -15.09 28.58 -16.61
N LYS A 367 -15.13 29.27 -17.75
CA LYS A 367 -15.72 30.62 -17.84
C LYS A 367 -17.17 30.52 -17.32
N LYS A 368 -17.45 31.17 -16.18
CA LYS A 368 -18.62 31.02 -15.29
C LYS A 368 -18.39 30.01 -14.17
N GLY A 369 -17.70 30.48 -13.13
CA GLY A 369 -17.74 29.85 -11.82
C GLY A 369 -19.12 30.06 -11.19
N ASN A 370 -20.10 29.28 -11.65
CA ASN A 370 -21.36 29.17 -10.95
C ASN A 370 -21.18 28.13 -9.86
N ARG A 371 -21.18 28.67 -8.64
CA ARG A 371 -21.45 27.91 -7.46
C ARG A 371 -22.93 27.55 -7.55
N GLU A 372 -23.28 26.36 -8.04
CA GLU A 372 -24.64 25.78 -8.10
C GLU A 372 -25.22 25.62 -6.68
N THR A 373 -25.39 26.76 -6.03
CA THR A 373 -26.06 26.90 -4.75
C THR A 373 -27.53 27.19 -5.04
N PRO A 374 -28.45 26.86 -4.13
CA PRO A 374 -29.87 27.19 -4.29
C PRO A 374 -30.16 28.70 -4.41
N LEU A 375 -29.15 29.56 -4.24
CA LEU A 375 -29.21 31.01 -4.43
C LEU A 375 -28.73 31.46 -5.82
N ASP A 376 -28.32 30.52 -6.67
CA ASP A 376 -27.88 30.84 -8.01
C ASP A 376 -29.10 31.11 -8.91
N THR A 377 -28.97 32.15 -9.74
CA THR A 377 -30.09 32.67 -10.55
C THR A 377 -30.23 31.93 -11.88
N VAL A 378 -29.24 31.13 -12.24
CA VAL A 378 -29.21 30.31 -13.45
C VAL A 378 -29.50 28.87 -13.06
N LEU A 379 -30.49 28.26 -13.73
CA LEU A 379 -30.78 26.84 -13.53
C LEU A 379 -29.56 26.00 -13.92
N PRO A 380 -29.19 24.99 -13.12
CA PRO A 380 -28.05 24.12 -13.42
C PRO A 380 -28.31 23.34 -14.71
N SER A 381 -27.29 23.25 -15.56
CA SER A 381 -27.35 22.37 -16.74
C SER A 381 -27.14 20.92 -16.30
N PRO A 382 -27.87 19.94 -16.87
CA PRO A 382 -27.67 18.54 -16.53
C PRO A 382 -26.21 18.10 -16.70
N PRO A 383 -25.64 17.32 -15.77
CA PRO A 383 -24.26 16.87 -15.88
C PRO A 383 -24.05 16.10 -17.19
N LEU A 384 -22.92 16.35 -17.87
CA LEU A 384 -22.53 15.79 -19.18
C LEU A 384 -23.23 16.37 -20.42
N SER A 385 -24.20 17.28 -20.28
CA SER A 385 -24.89 17.92 -21.42
C SER A 385 -24.07 18.99 -22.15
N GLU A 386 -23.16 19.68 -21.46
CA GLU A 386 -22.31 20.72 -22.06
C GLU A 386 -21.27 20.15 -23.03
N GLU A 387 -20.79 18.93 -22.78
CA GLU A 387 -19.73 18.30 -23.59
C GLU A 387 -20.27 17.64 -24.87
N GLU A 388 -21.55 17.27 -24.90
CA GLU A 388 -22.23 16.92 -26.15
C GLU A 388 -22.20 18.12 -27.13
N ASN A 389 -22.34 19.35 -26.61
CA ASN A 389 -22.30 20.58 -27.40
C ASN A 389 -20.87 21.04 -27.75
N GLU A 390 -19.87 20.88 -26.87
CA GLU A 390 -18.48 21.25 -27.18
C GLU A 390 -17.85 20.34 -28.25
N ALA A 391 -18.19 19.06 -28.28
CA ALA A 391 -17.72 18.12 -29.30
C ALA A 391 -18.37 18.35 -30.69
N GLU A 392 -19.54 18.99 -30.73
CA GLU A 392 -20.16 19.49 -31.97
C GLU A 392 -19.67 20.91 -32.33
N GLY A 393 -19.21 21.69 -31.34
CA GLY A 393 -18.77 23.08 -31.47
C GLY A 393 -17.29 23.30 -31.82
N ALA A 394 -16.41 22.30 -31.65
CA ALA A 394 -14.97 22.41 -31.93
C ALA A 394 -14.60 22.65 -33.42
N GLY A 395 -15.59 22.80 -34.32
CA GLY A 395 -15.40 23.23 -35.71
C GLY A 395 -15.59 24.74 -35.97
N LYS A 396 -16.08 25.52 -35.00
CA LYS A 396 -16.36 26.97 -35.19
C LYS A 396 -15.60 27.83 -34.19
N GLY A 397 -14.27 27.78 -34.30
CA GLY A 397 -13.39 28.82 -33.77
C GLY A 397 -13.70 30.18 -34.39
N ASN A 398 -13.99 31.14 -33.51
CA ASN A 398 -14.31 32.53 -33.76
C ASN A 398 -13.21 33.23 -34.57
N GLY A 399 -13.55 33.68 -35.77
CA GLY A 399 -12.69 34.48 -36.64
C GLY A 399 -13.55 35.16 -37.69
N LYS A 400 -13.88 36.44 -37.47
CA LYS A 400 -14.38 37.32 -38.52
C LYS A 400 -13.27 37.43 -39.58
N GLY A 401 -13.49 36.81 -40.72
CA GLY A 401 -12.59 36.82 -41.86
C GLY A 401 -13.15 35.90 -42.93
N GLU A 402 -13.79 36.49 -43.93
CA GLU A 402 -14.19 35.81 -45.15
C GLU A 402 -12.95 35.18 -45.79
N GLY A 403 -12.92 33.85 -45.87
CA GLY A 403 -11.83 33.11 -46.46
C GLY A 403 -12.21 31.64 -46.56
N ASN A 404 -12.36 31.15 -47.80
CA ASN A 404 -12.70 29.78 -48.19
C ASN A 404 -12.14 28.70 -47.26
N LYS A 405 -13.00 28.12 -46.40
CA LYS A 405 -12.70 26.85 -45.75
C LYS A 405 -13.03 25.73 -46.74
N ARG A 406 -11.97 25.16 -47.30
CA ARG A 406 -11.93 23.92 -48.07
C ARG A 406 -12.77 22.87 -47.33
N ALA A 407 -13.88 22.45 -47.94
CA ALA A 407 -14.74 21.41 -47.40
C ALA A 407 -13.93 20.11 -47.28
N GLU A 408 -13.85 19.55 -46.07
CA GLU A 408 -13.32 18.19 -45.89
C GLU A 408 -14.19 17.20 -46.67
N PRO A 409 -13.58 16.14 -47.25
CA PRO A 409 -14.32 15.17 -48.02
C PRO A 409 -15.40 14.50 -47.15
N PRO A 410 -16.60 14.23 -47.70
CA PRO A 410 -17.68 13.64 -46.93
C PRO A 410 -17.28 12.24 -46.46
N LEU A 411 -17.10 12.08 -45.14
CA LEU A 411 -16.95 10.78 -44.49
C LEU A 411 -18.12 9.87 -44.88
N SER A 412 -17.83 8.60 -45.18
CA SER A 412 -18.85 7.60 -45.48
C SER A 412 -19.86 7.48 -44.33
N LEU A 413 -21.09 7.08 -44.63
CA LEU A 413 -22.13 6.85 -43.60
C LEU A 413 -21.67 5.86 -42.52
N SER A 414 -20.85 4.88 -42.90
CA SER A 414 -20.23 3.92 -41.97
C SER A 414 -19.22 4.60 -41.02
N ALA A 415 -18.37 5.50 -41.52
CA ALA A 415 -17.42 6.24 -40.70
C ALA A 415 -18.11 7.19 -39.71
N LYS A 416 -19.19 7.86 -40.13
CA LYS A 416 -20.01 8.70 -39.24
C LYS A 416 -20.69 7.89 -38.12
N ARG A 417 -21.18 6.69 -38.45
CA ARG A 417 -21.78 5.78 -37.47
C ARG A 417 -20.74 5.32 -36.45
N GLU A 418 -19.56 4.91 -36.92
CA GLU A 418 -18.47 4.48 -36.05
C GLU A 418 -18.00 5.61 -35.12
N GLU A 419 -17.92 6.85 -35.63
CA GLU A 419 -17.60 8.02 -34.83
C GLU A 419 -18.64 8.26 -33.72
N ARG A 420 -19.93 8.16 -34.04
CA ARG A 420 -21.02 8.30 -33.05
C ARG A 420 -20.97 7.20 -31.99
N GLU A 421 -20.71 5.96 -32.39
CA GLU A 421 -20.56 4.83 -31.47
C GLU A 421 -19.33 5.00 -30.57
N ARG A 422 -18.22 5.53 -31.12
CA ARG A 422 -17.02 5.87 -30.35
C ARG A 422 -17.27 7.00 -29.34
N LYS A 423 -18.03 8.04 -29.73
CA LYS A 423 -18.46 9.12 -28.83
C LYS A 423 -19.34 8.59 -27.71
N ARG A 424 -20.34 7.75 -28.03
CA ARG A 424 -21.19 7.09 -27.02
C ARG A 424 -20.36 6.25 -26.05
N ARG A 425 -19.41 5.44 -26.54
CA ARG A 425 -18.53 4.63 -25.68
C ARG A 425 -17.71 5.47 -24.71
N ARG A 426 -17.16 6.60 -25.17
CA ARG A 426 -16.43 7.55 -24.31
C ARG A 426 -17.34 8.18 -23.25
N LEU A 427 -18.56 8.55 -23.62
CA LEU A 427 -19.54 9.12 -22.70
C LEU A 427 -19.94 8.08 -21.63
N VAL A 428 -20.19 6.83 -22.03
CA VAL A 428 -20.46 5.72 -21.10
C VAL A 428 -19.28 5.48 -20.17
N ALA A 429 -18.05 5.43 -20.69
CA ALA A 429 -16.85 5.30 -19.87
C ALA A 429 -16.73 6.44 -18.85
N LYS A 430 -16.96 7.69 -19.28
CA LYS A 430 -16.96 8.85 -18.39
C LYS A 430 -18.07 8.79 -17.35
N ALA A 431 -19.28 8.35 -17.69
CA ALA A 431 -20.37 8.20 -16.72
C ALA A 431 -20.07 7.13 -15.65
N ARG A 432 -19.40 6.03 -16.04
CA ARG A 432 -19.08 4.91 -15.14
C ARG A 432 -17.87 5.17 -14.25
N PHE A 433 -16.82 5.81 -14.78
CA PHE A 433 -15.56 6.04 -14.06
C PHE A 433 -15.43 7.48 -13.54
N ALA A 434 -16.27 8.41 -14.00
CA ALA A 434 -16.13 9.85 -13.77
C ALA A 434 -14.70 10.34 -14.08
N ASP A 435 -14.11 11.10 -13.17
CA ASP A 435 -12.74 11.61 -13.26
C ASP A 435 -11.69 10.63 -12.70
N THR A 436 -12.11 9.41 -12.33
CA THR A 436 -11.20 8.35 -11.85
C THR A 436 -10.76 7.43 -12.99
N GLY A 437 -9.64 6.72 -12.77
CA GLY A 437 -9.13 5.75 -13.74
C GLY A 437 -8.62 6.41 -15.02
N LEU A 438 -8.01 7.60 -14.92
CA LEU A 438 -7.37 8.25 -16.05
C LEU A 438 -5.91 7.80 -16.14
N VAL A 439 -5.39 7.71 -17.36
CA VAL A 439 -3.97 7.38 -17.55
C VAL A 439 -3.12 8.52 -17.01
N GLY A 440 -2.29 8.22 -16.02
CA GLY A 440 -1.37 9.21 -15.43
C GLY A 440 -1.99 10.09 -14.35
N ASP A 441 -3.15 9.73 -13.79
CA ASP A 441 -3.75 10.43 -12.64
C ASP A 441 -2.96 10.28 -11.33
N GLY A 442 -1.93 9.44 -11.30
CA GLY A 442 -1.12 9.16 -10.10
C GLY A 442 -1.85 8.33 -9.04
N LYS A 443 -3.00 7.74 -9.39
CA LYS A 443 -3.87 6.96 -8.50
C LYS A 443 -3.88 5.46 -8.85
N GLY A 444 -2.82 5.01 -9.51
CA GLY A 444 -2.71 3.65 -10.01
C GLY A 444 -2.85 2.56 -8.95
N VAL A 445 -3.68 1.57 -9.26
CA VAL A 445 -3.77 0.29 -8.53
C VAL A 445 -3.13 -0.80 -9.38
N GLU A 446 -2.11 -1.46 -8.85
CA GLU A 446 -1.29 -2.39 -9.64
C GLU A 446 -1.91 -3.77 -9.83
N ARG A 447 -2.73 -4.20 -8.86
CA ARG A 447 -3.26 -5.56 -8.81
C ARG A 447 -4.63 -5.58 -8.16
N VAL A 448 -5.57 -6.27 -8.81
CA VAL A 448 -6.93 -6.48 -8.32
C VAL A 448 -7.29 -7.96 -8.46
N ASP A 449 -7.63 -8.60 -7.34
CA ASP A 449 -7.94 -10.03 -7.26
C ASP A 449 -9.40 -10.20 -6.81
N ILE A 450 -10.22 -10.86 -7.63
CA ILE A 450 -11.67 -10.97 -7.41
C ILE A 450 -12.10 -12.42 -7.53
N ILE A 451 -12.93 -12.87 -6.60
CA ILE A 451 -13.54 -14.20 -6.62
C ILE A 451 -15.06 -14.01 -6.73
N ILE A 452 -15.67 -14.51 -7.79
CA ILE A 452 -17.12 -14.47 -7.96
C ILE A 452 -17.69 -15.72 -7.30
N GLU A 453 -18.63 -15.53 -6.37
CA GLU A 453 -19.37 -16.58 -5.66
C GLU A 453 -20.90 -16.40 -5.83
N ASP A 454 -21.30 -15.62 -6.84
CA ASP A 454 -22.70 -15.38 -7.21
C ASP A 454 -23.37 -16.68 -7.68
N GLU A 455 -24.68 -16.77 -7.42
CA GLU A 455 -25.52 -17.82 -7.98
C GLU A 455 -25.59 -17.68 -9.48
N PHE A 456 -25.44 -18.80 -10.19
CA PHE A 456 -25.65 -18.80 -11.62
C PHE A 456 -27.15 -18.67 -11.89
N PRO A 457 -27.58 -17.79 -12.81
CA PRO A 457 -28.99 -17.64 -13.11
C PRO A 457 -29.57 -18.97 -13.63
N SER A 458 -30.45 -19.59 -12.84
CA SER A 458 -31.25 -20.73 -13.27
C SER A 458 -32.22 -20.25 -14.35
N SER A 459 -32.12 -20.78 -15.57
CA SER A 459 -33.11 -20.49 -16.61
C SER A 459 -34.50 -20.92 -16.12
N PRO A 460 -35.53 -20.05 -16.20
CA PRO A 460 -36.90 -20.41 -15.79
C PRO A 460 -37.57 -21.47 -16.70
N SER A 461 -36.83 -22.13 -17.59
CA SER A 461 -37.36 -23.04 -18.60
C SER A 461 -37.58 -24.49 -18.13
N ASN A 462 -37.52 -24.80 -16.84
CA ASN A 462 -37.71 -26.19 -16.37
C ASN A 462 -38.82 -26.38 -15.32
N GLN A 463 -39.83 -25.50 -15.34
CA GLN A 463 -41.11 -25.75 -14.67
C GLN A 463 -42.19 -26.13 -15.68
N HIS A 464 -42.03 -27.28 -16.35
CA HIS A 464 -43.15 -28.08 -16.86
C HIS A 464 -42.65 -29.42 -17.41
N SER A 465 -42.66 -30.46 -16.58
CA SER A 465 -43.02 -31.83 -16.97
C SER A 465 -42.91 -32.78 -15.78
N SER A 466 -43.77 -32.60 -14.79
CA SER A 466 -44.17 -33.68 -13.90
C SER A 466 -45.49 -34.24 -14.41
N SER A 467 -45.45 -35.39 -15.10
CA SER A 467 -46.35 -36.53 -14.86
C SER A 467 -46.34 -37.55 -16.00
N THR A 468 -46.28 -38.82 -15.59
CA THR A 468 -46.87 -40.01 -16.24
C THR A 468 -45.94 -40.91 -17.06
N GLN A 469 -45.33 -41.87 -16.35
CA GLN A 469 -45.03 -43.22 -16.83
C GLN A 469 -46.37 -43.97 -17.10
N PRO A 470 -46.47 -44.91 -18.06
CA PRO A 470 -45.84 -46.23 -17.89
C PRO A 470 -45.34 -46.99 -19.15
N SER A 471 -44.27 -47.75 -18.93
CA SER A 471 -43.87 -49.07 -19.48
C SER A 471 -44.46 -49.60 -20.80
N SER A 472 -43.58 -49.98 -21.74
CA SER A 472 -43.27 -51.41 -22.04
C SER A 472 -42.30 -51.60 -23.23
N SER A 473 -41.34 -52.51 -23.00
CA SER A 473 -40.74 -53.50 -23.94
C SER A 473 -39.82 -53.06 -25.10
N THR A 474 -38.53 -53.46 -24.96
CA THR A 474 -37.65 -54.24 -25.89
C THR A 474 -37.45 -53.71 -27.33
N SER A 475 -36.26 -53.65 -27.94
CA SER A 475 -35.03 -54.46 -27.84
C SER A 475 -33.91 -53.89 -28.72
N SER A 476 -32.65 -54.18 -28.35
CA SER A 476 -31.45 -54.44 -29.19
C SER A 476 -30.92 -53.31 -30.10
N SER A 477 -29.62 -52.95 -30.12
CA SER A 477 -28.44 -53.81 -30.32
C SER A 477 -27.14 -52.98 -30.17
N SER A 478 -26.20 -53.43 -29.32
CA SER A 478 -24.84 -53.96 -29.64
C SER A 478 -23.77 -52.90 -29.98
N SER A 479 -22.82 -52.56 -29.09
CA SER A 479 -21.60 -53.28 -28.62
C SER A 479 -20.35 -52.94 -29.46
N SER A 480 -19.22 -52.53 -28.87
CA SER A 480 -18.11 -53.40 -28.42
C SER A 480 -16.88 -52.50 -28.13
N SER A 481 -15.83 -52.84 -27.38
CA SER A 481 -15.42 -53.89 -26.43
C SER A 481 -14.04 -53.47 -25.88
N SER A 482 -13.69 -53.68 -24.61
CA SER A 482 -12.72 -54.69 -24.12
C SER A 482 -12.05 -54.13 -22.84
N SER A 483 -11.57 -54.87 -21.85
CA SER A 483 -11.78 -56.24 -21.39
C SER A 483 -11.16 -56.36 -19.99
N ARG A 484 -11.91 -56.97 -19.06
CA ARG A 484 -11.49 -57.98 -18.06
C ARG A 484 -10.42 -57.63 -17.01
N ASP A 485 -10.36 -58.28 -15.85
CA ASP A 485 -11.30 -58.86 -14.88
C ASP A 485 -10.42 -59.52 -13.80
N ARG A 486 -11.01 -59.75 -12.61
CA ARG A 486 -10.54 -60.57 -11.46
C ARG A 486 -9.56 -59.94 -10.48
N ASP A 487 -9.65 -60.14 -9.17
CA ASP A 487 -10.67 -60.59 -8.20
C ASP A 487 -9.85 -61.02 -6.97
N ARG A 488 -10.38 -60.80 -5.76
CA ARG A 488 -10.17 -61.52 -4.47
C ARG A 488 -10.00 -60.57 -3.30
N ASP A 489 -10.57 -60.80 -2.12
CA ASP A 489 -11.61 -61.73 -1.67
C ASP A 489 -11.89 -61.38 -0.20
N THR A 490 -13.07 -61.76 0.28
CA THR A 490 -13.44 -62.10 1.67
C THR A 490 -13.92 -61.06 2.69
N GLU A 491 -15.15 -61.37 3.12
CA GLU A 491 -16.02 -60.84 4.16
C GLU A 491 -15.55 -61.13 5.60
N ARG A 492 -16.09 -60.34 6.57
CA ARG A 492 -16.69 -60.86 7.82
C ARG A 492 -17.44 -59.79 8.64
N ASP A 493 -18.77 -59.98 8.70
CA ASP A 493 -19.66 -60.05 9.88
C ASP A 493 -19.68 -59.00 11.03
N THR A 494 -20.79 -58.22 11.04
CA THR A 494 -21.87 -58.01 12.09
C THR A 494 -21.54 -57.70 13.58
N PRO A 495 -22.49 -57.23 14.43
CA PRO A 495 -23.72 -56.40 14.24
C PRO A 495 -24.01 -55.32 15.34
N GLY A 496 -24.91 -54.37 15.04
CA GLY A 496 -26.06 -53.95 15.89
C GLY A 496 -25.89 -52.94 17.04
N ASP A 497 -26.58 -51.78 16.96
CA ASP A 497 -27.52 -51.31 18.01
C ASP A 497 -28.51 -50.24 17.47
N ARG A 498 -29.72 -50.24 18.04
CA ARG A 498 -30.92 -49.47 17.70
C ARG A 498 -31.00 -48.17 18.51
N GLY A 499 -31.71 -47.15 18.02
CA GLY A 499 -32.10 -46.02 18.87
C GLY A 499 -32.82 -44.87 18.18
N SER A 500 -34.14 -44.98 18.06
CA SER A 500 -35.10 -43.97 17.57
C SER A 500 -35.13 -42.68 18.41
N SER A 501 -35.31 -41.50 17.80
CA SER A 501 -36.50 -40.65 18.03
C SER A 501 -36.47 -39.33 17.24
N SER A 502 -37.69 -38.95 16.84
CA SER A 502 -38.15 -37.90 15.94
C SER A 502 -38.02 -36.47 16.46
N SER A 503 -37.68 -35.53 15.57
CA SER A 503 -38.43 -34.27 15.50
C SER A 503 -38.40 -33.70 14.08
N SER A 504 -39.59 -33.60 13.51
CA SER A 504 -39.90 -32.96 12.24
C SER A 504 -39.63 -31.46 12.32
N THR A 505 -38.57 -30.99 11.67
CA THR A 505 -38.46 -29.59 11.26
C THR A 505 -38.40 -29.59 9.75
N ALA A 506 -39.35 -28.91 9.12
CA ALA A 506 -39.51 -28.86 7.67
C ALA A 506 -38.23 -28.40 6.99
N GLU A 507 -37.46 -29.35 6.46
CA GLU A 507 -36.44 -29.09 5.46
C GLU A 507 -37.16 -28.58 4.21
N LYS A 508 -37.29 -27.25 4.11
CA LYS A 508 -37.32 -26.60 2.81
C LYS A 508 -36.03 -27.03 2.12
N GLN A 509 -36.11 -28.04 1.26
CA GLN A 509 -35.11 -28.33 0.24
C GLN A 509 -34.95 -27.06 -0.59
N LYS A 510 -34.09 -26.14 -0.15
CA LYS A 510 -33.51 -25.14 -1.05
C LYS A 510 -32.81 -25.98 -2.10
N GLN A 511 -33.30 -25.95 -3.33
CA GLN A 511 -32.51 -26.40 -4.46
C GLN A 511 -31.16 -25.71 -4.32
N GLU A 512 -30.08 -26.46 -4.15
CA GLU A 512 -28.74 -25.89 -4.11
C GLU A 512 -28.46 -25.34 -5.51
N GLU A 513 -28.81 -24.07 -5.71
CA GLU A 513 -28.56 -23.35 -6.94
C GLU A 513 -27.05 -23.32 -7.20
N TRP A 514 -26.66 -23.65 -8.43
CA TRP A 514 -25.25 -23.83 -8.78
C TRP A 514 -24.49 -22.51 -8.71
N ARG A 515 -23.38 -22.50 -7.95
CA ARG A 515 -22.51 -21.32 -7.75
C ARG A 515 -21.14 -21.55 -8.39
N PRO A 516 -20.84 -20.95 -9.57
CA PRO A 516 -19.51 -21.05 -10.16
C PRO A 516 -18.50 -20.25 -9.34
N THR A 517 -17.34 -20.85 -9.07
CA THR A 517 -16.21 -20.11 -8.49
C THR A 517 -15.31 -19.60 -9.61
N VAL A 518 -15.49 -18.34 -10.01
CA VAL A 518 -14.63 -17.69 -11.03
C VAL A 518 -13.62 -16.79 -10.33
N LYS A 519 -12.33 -16.95 -10.64
CA LYS A 519 -11.26 -16.11 -10.10
C LYS A 519 -10.70 -15.21 -11.21
N LEU A 520 -10.80 -13.91 -11.01
CA LEU A 520 -10.26 -12.88 -11.90
C LEU A 520 -9.06 -12.22 -11.22
N THR A 521 -8.00 -12.00 -11.97
CA THR A 521 -6.78 -11.35 -11.45
C THR A 521 -6.28 -10.40 -12.50
N PHE A 522 -6.30 -9.11 -12.18
CA PHE A 522 -5.82 -8.04 -13.04
C PHE A 522 -4.47 -7.54 -12.55
N HIS A 523 -3.55 -7.28 -13.48
CA HIS A 523 -2.23 -6.70 -13.18
C HIS A 523 -1.92 -5.58 -14.18
N GLY A 524 -1.27 -4.53 -13.70
CA GLY A 524 -0.81 -3.42 -14.53
C GLY A 524 -0.19 -2.31 -13.69
N SER A 525 0.12 -1.18 -14.29
CA SER A 525 0.49 0.04 -13.56
C SER A 525 -0.74 0.71 -12.95
N HIS A 526 -1.84 0.73 -13.71
CA HIS A 526 -3.15 1.20 -13.26
C HIS A 526 -4.26 0.34 -13.89
N VAL A 527 -4.77 -0.64 -13.13
CA VAL A 527 -5.79 -1.58 -13.60
C VAL A 527 -7.06 -0.87 -14.09
N PHE A 528 -7.65 0.01 -13.27
CA PHE A 528 -8.91 0.67 -13.63
C PHE A 528 -8.78 1.61 -14.83
N ALA A 529 -7.63 2.28 -15.01
CA ALA A 529 -7.39 3.05 -16.23
C ALA A 529 -7.29 2.17 -17.48
N GLY A 530 -6.68 0.99 -17.36
CA GLY A 530 -6.69 0.00 -18.44
C GLY A 530 -8.10 -0.47 -18.78
N ILE A 531 -8.93 -0.77 -17.77
CA ILE A 531 -10.33 -1.18 -17.98
C ILE A 531 -11.11 -0.05 -18.66
N ARG A 532 -10.97 1.20 -18.21
CA ARG A 532 -11.59 2.37 -18.85
C ARG A 532 -11.21 2.49 -20.32
N GLN A 533 -9.92 2.34 -20.65
CA GLN A 533 -9.44 2.35 -22.04
C GLN A 533 -10.07 1.23 -22.88
N LEU A 534 -10.24 0.03 -22.32
CA LEU A 534 -10.89 -1.08 -23.03
C LEU A 534 -12.38 -0.80 -23.30
N VAL A 535 -13.07 -0.09 -22.39
CA VAL A 535 -14.45 0.38 -22.60
C VAL A 535 -14.50 1.43 -23.71
N GLU A 536 -13.59 2.42 -23.67
CA GLU A 536 -13.50 3.46 -24.71
C GLU A 536 -13.18 2.85 -26.09
N ALA A 537 -12.32 1.83 -26.15
CA ALA A 537 -11.98 1.07 -27.35
C ALA A 537 -13.13 0.18 -27.85
N GLY A 538 -14.15 -0.10 -27.03
CA GLY A 538 -15.30 -0.94 -27.37
C GLY A 538 -15.05 -2.43 -27.24
N ILE A 539 -13.98 -2.83 -26.55
CA ILE A 539 -13.66 -4.23 -26.25
C ILE A 539 -14.53 -4.73 -25.08
N ILE A 540 -14.78 -3.85 -24.10
CA ILE A 540 -15.68 -4.11 -22.98
C ILE A 540 -16.95 -3.28 -23.16
N ASP A 541 -18.11 -3.92 -23.04
CA ASP A 541 -19.41 -3.23 -23.02
C ASP A 541 -19.62 -2.53 -21.67
N GLY A 542 -19.41 -1.21 -21.64
CA GLY A 542 -19.56 -0.39 -20.44
C GLY A 542 -21.00 -0.31 -19.90
N GLU A 543 -22.01 -0.68 -20.68
CA GLU A 543 -23.41 -0.69 -20.23
C GLU A 543 -23.72 -1.94 -19.39
N LYS A 544 -23.07 -3.06 -19.69
CA LYS A 544 -23.20 -4.34 -18.96
C LYS A 544 -22.12 -4.57 -17.91
N MET A 545 -21.10 -3.70 -17.88
CA MET A 545 -20.00 -3.81 -16.93
C MET A 545 -20.50 -3.61 -15.48
N PRO A 546 -20.18 -4.52 -14.55
CA PRO A 546 -20.59 -4.40 -13.16
C PRO A 546 -19.85 -3.27 -12.43
N GLY A 547 -20.48 -2.72 -11.39
CA GLY A 547 -19.97 -1.58 -10.63
C GLY A 547 -18.59 -1.80 -10.03
N TRP A 548 -18.32 -2.99 -9.48
CA TRP A 548 -17.01 -3.33 -8.90
C TRP A 548 -15.83 -3.24 -9.89
N MET A 549 -16.07 -3.35 -11.21
CA MET A 549 -15.02 -3.18 -12.23
C MET A 549 -14.60 -1.72 -12.43
N THR A 550 -15.39 -0.76 -11.95
CA THR A 550 -15.06 0.68 -12.00
C THR A 550 -14.07 1.09 -10.91
N GLY A 551 -13.86 0.24 -9.90
CA GLY A 551 -13.04 0.55 -8.73
C GLY A 551 -13.73 1.47 -7.73
N GLU A 552 -15.04 1.72 -7.84
CA GLU A 552 -15.81 2.58 -6.92
C GLU A 552 -15.67 2.17 -5.44
N GLU A 553 -15.62 0.87 -5.18
CA GLU A 553 -15.56 0.28 -3.84
C GLU A 553 -14.18 0.41 -3.15
N GLY A 554 -13.14 0.75 -3.92
CA GLY A 554 -11.78 0.92 -3.39
C GLY A 554 -11.22 -0.35 -2.74
N VAL A 555 -11.48 -1.52 -3.35
CA VAL A 555 -10.99 -2.83 -2.89
C VAL A 555 -10.02 -3.41 -3.91
N THR A 556 -8.92 -3.99 -3.42
CA THR A 556 -7.94 -4.70 -4.27
C THR A 556 -8.07 -6.21 -4.19
N VAL A 557 -8.68 -6.74 -3.13
CA VAL A 557 -8.95 -8.18 -2.98
C VAL A 557 -10.35 -8.38 -2.43
N GLY A 558 -11.25 -9.01 -3.19
CA GLY A 558 -12.65 -9.13 -2.79
C GLY A 558 -13.34 -10.37 -3.32
N LYS A 559 -14.50 -10.66 -2.73
CA LYS A 559 -15.46 -11.67 -3.18
C LYS A 559 -16.73 -10.99 -3.64
N VAL A 560 -17.27 -11.37 -4.79
CA VAL A 560 -18.55 -10.87 -5.29
C VAL A 560 -19.64 -11.84 -4.87
N ARG A 561 -20.64 -11.33 -4.13
CA ARG A 561 -21.86 -12.04 -3.74
C ARG A 561 -23.05 -11.12 -3.95
N GLU A 562 -24.10 -11.65 -4.59
CA GLU A 562 -25.32 -10.92 -4.96
C GLU A 562 -25.00 -9.65 -5.76
N GLY A 563 -24.00 -9.73 -6.66
CA GLY A 563 -23.57 -8.60 -7.49
C GLY A 563 -22.80 -7.50 -6.76
N ARG A 564 -22.52 -7.64 -5.45
CA ARG A 564 -21.73 -6.68 -4.66
C ARG A 564 -20.39 -7.28 -4.27
N ILE A 565 -19.32 -6.49 -4.35
CA ILE A 565 -18.00 -6.89 -3.88
C ILE A 565 -17.88 -6.64 -2.37
N ARG A 566 -17.51 -7.68 -1.62
CA ARG A 566 -17.13 -7.60 -0.21
C ARG A 566 -15.64 -7.89 -0.06
N GLY A 567 -14.98 -7.22 0.88
CA GLY A 567 -13.58 -7.52 1.20
C GLY A 567 -13.41 -8.98 1.66
N ASN A 568 -12.35 -9.65 1.21
CA ASN A 568 -12.06 -11.02 1.65
C ASN A 568 -11.87 -11.04 3.18
N LYS A 569 -12.65 -11.87 3.90
CA LYS A 569 -12.77 -11.92 5.38
C LYS A 569 -13.56 -10.76 6.04
N GLY A 570 -14.75 -10.45 5.53
CA GLY A 570 -15.72 -9.61 6.26
C GLY A 570 -15.36 -8.12 6.39
N SER A 571 -14.53 -7.57 5.50
CA SER A 571 -14.14 -6.14 5.53
C SER A 571 -14.80 -5.27 4.46
N GLY A 572 -15.88 -5.74 3.82
CA GLY A 572 -16.69 -4.91 2.93
C GLY A 572 -17.78 -4.19 3.71
N LEU A 573 -17.83 -2.86 3.56
CA LEU A 573 -18.59 -1.83 4.30
C LEU A 573 -18.09 -1.59 5.74
#